data_AF-A0A2P2MDB2-F1
#
_entry.id   AF-A0A2P2MDB2-F1
#
_cell.length_a   1.000
_cell.length_b   1.000
_cell.length_c   1.000
_cell.angle_alpha   90.00
_cell.angle_beta   90.00
_cell.angle_gamma   90.00
#
_symmetry.space_group_name_H-M   'P 1'
#
loop_
_entity.id
_entity.type
_entity.pdbx_description
1 polymer ?
#
loop_
_entity_poly.entity_id
_entity_poly.type
_entity_poly.pdbx_seq_one_letter_code
_entity_poly.pdbx_strand_id
1 'polypeptide(L)'
;MEFAHKFFKEIMWRSSKLHVADELQLPPQEERVSWLTFSAIEEHFYQRQHETCVSYAREVIESLKDDILKRNVPGSVSSDALDDFFVTPNEAAKLLNSLLKLRQACCHPQVGSSGLRSLQQSPMTMEEILMVLISKTKIEGEEALRKLVVALNALAGIAIIKQIFSDAVSLYKEALALTVEYVEDFRLDPLLNIHIHHNLGEILPVVTDCSLEVSSNGKKLHGSSEKISQTHIYGVDVSKQQKLSGEDNSESIIDAENSMDLKDGIIQEGNDKCDASLSSSRSLRTTCEDLKQKYLSVFISKLSVAQDEFKKSYILVCNAFRDKKDQHTIWWLDALHHAEQNKDFSNELIRKIEEAVSGSLNNSRSSKIASCFQTVTALKYHIQTRLDQLEASRKMLMDRLLEIDQTMDKPKEEDIERVRHCRICQSIGDGPVCVHCELDELFKVHYSTSYSVFYL
;
A
#
# COMPACT_ATOMS: atom_id res chain seq x y z
N MET A 1 -53.58 -28.03 7.10
CA MET A 1 -54.31 -27.10 6.20
C MET A 1 -55.70 -26.75 6.71
N GLU A 2 -56.53 -27.71 7.17
CA GLU A 2 -57.90 -27.44 7.66
C GLU A 2 -57.97 -26.51 8.88
N PHE A 3 -57.05 -26.65 9.84
CA PHE A 3 -56.98 -25.77 11.01
C PHE A 3 -56.77 -24.30 10.62
N ALA A 4 -55.79 -24.03 9.75
CA ALA A 4 -55.51 -22.68 9.26
C ALA A 4 -56.71 -22.10 8.50
N HIS A 5 -57.35 -22.89 7.64
CA HIS A 5 -58.53 -22.43 6.90
C HIS A 5 -59.70 -22.08 7.84
N LYS A 6 -60.00 -22.94 8.82
CA LYS A 6 -61.09 -22.71 9.78
C LYS A 6 -60.85 -21.48 10.64
N PHE A 7 -59.62 -21.28 11.09
CA PHE A 7 -59.22 -20.10 11.86
C PHE A 7 -59.34 -18.81 11.04
N PHE A 8 -58.74 -18.75 9.84
CA PHE A 8 -58.76 -17.53 9.03
C PHE A 8 -60.14 -17.18 8.47
N LYS A 9 -61.02 -18.16 8.28
CA LYS A 9 -62.37 -17.94 7.76
C LYS A 9 -63.22 -17.04 8.67
N GLU A 10 -63.00 -17.08 9.98
CA GLU A 10 -63.78 -16.28 10.94
C GLU A 10 -63.28 -14.84 11.07
N ILE A 11 -62.01 -14.59 10.74
CA ILE A 11 -61.33 -13.30 10.99
C ILE A 11 -60.92 -12.56 9.71
N MET A 12 -60.91 -13.23 8.55
CA MET A 12 -60.41 -12.66 7.30
C MET A 12 -61.40 -12.86 6.16
N TRP A 13 -61.85 -11.74 5.59
CA TRP A 13 -62.59 -11.73 4.32
C TRP A 13 -61.63 -11.44 3.17
N ARG A 14 -61.55 -12.33 2.18
CA ARG A 14 -60.73 -12.15 0.98
C ARG A 14 -61.61 -12.13 -0.26
N SER A 15 -61.74 -10.98 -0.90
CA SER A 15 -62.30 -10.87 -2.25
C SER A 15 -61.20 -11.11 -3.28
N SER A 16 -61.49 -11.91 -4.31
CA SER A 16 -60.55 -12.13 -5.42
C SER A 16 -60.63 -10.96 -6.41
N LYS A 17 -59.55 -10.71 -7.17
CA LYS A 17 -59.57 -9.73 -8.27
C LYS A 17 -60.71 -10.01 -9.25
N LEU A 18 -61.02 -11.30 -9.49
CA LEU A 18 -62.12 -11.72 -10.37
C LEU A 18 -63.49 -11.25 -9.87
N HIS A 19 -63.71 -11.16 -8.55
CA HIS A 19 -65.01 -10.78 -7.98
C HIS A 19 -65.27 -9.27 -8.02
N VAL A 20 -64.25 -8.45 -8.26
CA VAL A 20 -64.33 -6.97 -8.26
C VAL A 20 -63.85 -6.35 -9.57
N ALA A 21 -63.49 -7.16 -10.56
CA ALA A 21 -62.90 -6.71 -11.82
C ALA A 21 -63.82 -5.75 -12.59
N ASP A 22 -65.12 -6.07 -12.65
CA ASP A 22 -66.13 -5.31 -13.39
C ASP A 22 -66.50 -3.98 -12.70
N GLU A 23 -66.41 -3.93 -11.37
CA GLU A 23 -66.69 -2.73 -10.57
C GLU A 23 -65.54 -1.71 -10.64
N LEU A 24 -64.29 -2.19 -10.69
CA LEU A 24 -63.09 -1.36 -10.66
C LEU A 24 -62.60 -0.93 -12.05
N GLN A 25 -63.18 -1.47 -13.14
CA GLN A 25 -62.76 -1.21 -14.53
C GLN A 25 -61.24 -1.29 -14.73
N LEU A 26 -60.58 -2.26 -14.07
CA LEU A 26 -59.13 -2.35 -14.12
C LEU A 26 -58.68 -2.73 -15.55
N PRO A 27 -57.74 -1.97 -16.15
CA PRO A 27 -57.19 -2.35 -17.44
C PRO A 27 -56.45 -3.69 -17.34
N PRO A 28 -56.37 -4.46 -18.45
CA PRO A 28 -55.61 -5.71 -18.45
C PRO A 28 -54.15 -5.42 -18.09
N GLN A 29 -53.60 -6.21 -17.16
CA GLN A 29 -52.20 -6.14 -16.79
C GLN A 29 -51.37 -6.93 -17.81
N GLU A 30 -50.48 -6.26 -18.51
CA GLU A 30 -49.52 -6.89 -19.42
C GLU A 30 -48.15 -6.95 -18.78
N GLU A 31 -47.50 -8.11 -18.84
CA GLU A 31 -46.08 -8.25 -18.51
C GLU A 31 -45.27 -8.23 -19.81
N ARG A 32 -44.31 -7.32 -19.91
CA ARG A 32 -43.38 -7.22 -21.05
C ARG A 32 -41.97 -7.49 -20.55
N VAL A 33 -41.37 -8.55 -21.07
CA VAL A 33 -39.98 -8.92 -20.77
C VAL A 33 -39.10 -8.51 -21.95
N SER A 34 -38.15 -7.62 -21.68
CA SER A 34 -37.14 -7.20 -22.66
C SER A 34 -35.79 -7.81 -22.31
N TRP A 35 -35.23 -8.57 -23.24
CA TRP A 35 -33.87 -9.11 -23.10
C TRP A 35 -32.86 -8.01 -23.42
N LEU A 36 -31.97 -7.73 -22.47
CA LEU A 36 -30.88 -6.78 -22.64
C LEU A 36 -29.57 -7.54 -22.85
N THR A 37 -28.66 -6.94 -23.61
CA THR A 37 -27.30 -7.43 -23.79
C THR A 37 -26.33 -6.48 -23.10
N PHE A 38 -25.29 -7.02 -22.49
CA PHE A 38 -24.23 -6.21 -21.92
C PHE A 38 -23.44 -5.47 -23.01
N SER A 39 -22.99 -4.27 -22.67
CA SER A 39 -21.89 -3.63 -23.37
C SER A 39 -20.58 -4.40 -23.10
N ALA A 40 -19.56 -4.17 -23.92
CA ALA A 40 -18.26 -4.82 -23.75
C ALA A 40 -17.65 -4.61 -22.35
N ILE A 41 -17.86 -3.42 -21.76
CA ILE A 41 -17.36 -3.06 -20.42
C ILE A 41 -18.08 -3.87 -19.34
N GLU A 42 -19.42 -3.92 -19.44
CA GLU A 42 -20.26 -4.67 -18.52
C GLU A 42 -20.00 -6.17 -18.64
N GLU A 43 -19.82 -6.68 -19.85
CA GLU A 43 -19.52 -8.09 -20.11
C GLU A 43 -18.17 -8.48 -19.50
N HIS A 44 -17.11 -7.70 -19.75
CA HIS A 44 -15.80 -7.94 -19.15
C HIS A 44 -15.85 -7.89 -17.61
N PHE A 45 -16.54 -6.89 -17.04
CA PHE A 45 -16.72 -6.80 -15.60
C PHE A 45 -17.49 -8.00 -15.05
N TYR A 46 -18.61 -8.37 -15.68
CA TYR A 46 -19.45 -9.48 -15.28
C TYR A 46 -18.69 -10.81 -15.31
N GLN A 47 -17.96 -11.07 -16.39
CA GLN A 47 -17.16 -12.29 -16.53
C GLN A 47 -16.12 -12.42 -15.42
N ARG A 48 -15.44 -11.33 -15.07
CA ARG A 48 -14.45 -11.31 -13.99
C ARG A 48 -15.07 -11.55 -12.61
N GLN A 49 -16.24 -10.97 -12.36
CA GLN A 49 -17.00 -11.23 -11.13
C GLN A 49 -17.53 -12.66 -11.09
N HIS A 50 -17.93 -13.21 -12.24
CA HIS A 50 -18.38 -14.59 -12.40
C HIS A 50 -17.25 -15.57 -12.08
N GLU A 51 -16.04 -15.37 -12.61
CA GLU A 51 -14.87 -16.20 -12.28
C GLU A 51 -14.57 -16.22 -10.78
N THR A 52 -14.59 -15.05 -10.14
CA THR A 52 -14.41 -14.92 -8.69
C THR A 52 -15.54 -15.62 -7.91
N CYS A 53 -16.78 -15.51 -8.39
CA CYS A 53 -17.93 -16.17 -7.78
C CYS A 53 -17.82 -17.69 -7.89
N VAL A 54 -17.37 -18.20 -9.05
CA VAL A 54 -17.19 -19.63 -9.30
C VAL A 54 -16.05 -20.18 -8.44
N SER A 55 -14.91 -19.48 -8.33
CA SER A 55 -13.80 -19.95 -7.48
C SER A 55 -14.24 -20.03 -6.02
N TYR A 56 -14.88 -18.98 -5.51
CA TYR A 56 -15.39 -18.94 -4.15
C TYR A 56 -16.47 -20.02 -3.90
N ALA A 57 -17.39 -20.21 -4.85
CA ALA A 57 -18.40 -21.26 -4.73
C ALA A 57 -17.78 -22.66 -4.68
N ARG A 58 -16.74 -22.92 -5.48
CA ARG A 58 -16.00 -24.19 -5.42
C ARG A 58 -15.35 -24.39 -4.06
N GLU A 59 -14.64 -23.39 -3.54
CA GLU A 59 -14.01 -23.46 -2.21
C GLU A 59 -15.04 -23.74 -1.10
N VAL A 60 -16.20 -23.08 -1.13
CA VAL A 60 -17.28 -23.29 -0.14
C VAL A 60 -17.87 -24.70 -0.26
N ILE A 61 -18.09 -25.18 -1.49
CA ILE A 61 -18.62 -26.54 -1.73
C ILE A 61 -17.61 -27.61 -1.30
N GLU A 62 -16.32 -27.41 -1.58
CA GLU A 62 -15.24 -28.31 -1.16
C GLU A 62 -15.12 -28.34 0.37
N SER A 63 -15.12 -27.18 1.02
CA SER A 63 -15.13 -27.09 2.50
C SER A 63 -16.34 -27.80 3.10
N LEU A 64 -17.53 -27.62 2.52
CA LEU A 64 -18.74 -28.30 2.98
C LEU A 64 -18.63 -29.82 2.82
N LYS A 65 -18.09 -30.28 1.69
CA LYS A 65 -17.85 -31.70 1.44
C LYS A 65 -16.88 -32.29 2.46
N ASP A 66 -15.80 -31.59 2.78
CA ASP A 66 -14.81 -32.01 3.78
C ASP A 66 -15.40 -32.07 5.19
N ASP A 67 -16.26 -31.12 5.55
CA ASP A 67 -16.94 -31.11 6.86
C ASP A 67 -17.95 -32.25 7.00
N ILE A 68 -18.66 -32.59 5.92
CA ILE A 68 -19.54 -33.76 5.84
C ILE A 68 -18.70 -35.05 5.99
N LEU A 69 -17.57 -35.17 5.30
CA LEU A 69 -16.68 -36.34 5.39
C LEU A 69 -16.08 -36.50 6.80
N LYS A 70 -15.68 -35.41 7.46
CA LYS A 70 -15.20 -35.43 8.86
C LYS A 70 -16.27 -35.84 9.86
N ARG A 71 -17.56 -35.55 9.59
CA ARG A 71 -18.68 -36.01 10.43
C ARG A 71 -19.01 -37.50 10.26
N ASN A 72 -18.57 -38.13 9.17
CA ASN A 72 -18.98 -39.48 8.79
C ASN A 72 -18.11 -40.65 9.34
N VAL A 73 -17.05 -40.44 10.14
CA VAL A 73 -16.19 -41.55 10.64
C VAL A 73 -15.59 -41.26 12.04
N PRO A 74 -15.67 -42.17 13.05
CA PRO A 74 -16.78 -43.08 13.39
C PRO A 74 -17.14 -43.06 14.90
N GLY A 75 -18.43 -43.12 15.21
CA GLY A 75 -18.88 -43.28 16.60
C GLY A 75 -20.37 -43.28 16.87
N SER A 76 -21.28 -43.32 15.89
CA SER A 76 -22.66 -43.73 16.15
C SER A 76 -23.34 -44.22 14.87
N VAL A 77 -24.05 -45.32 15.03
CA VAL A 77 -24.85 -45.98 14.02
C VAL A 77 -26.23 -45.33 14.00
N SER A 78 -26.67 -44.85 12.85
CA SER A 78 -28.03 -45.07 12.35
C SER A 78 -28.05 -44.90 10.83
N SER A 79 -28.50 -45.94 10.14
CA SER A 79 -28.48 -46.08 8.68
C SER A 79 -29.61 -45.31 7.96
N ASP A 80 -30.38 -44.47 8.68
CA ASP A 80 -31.56 -43.77 8.16
C ASP A 80 -31.38 -42.23 8.08
N ALA A 81 -30.20 -41.69 8.41
CA ALA A 81 -29.94 -40.25 8.44
C ALA A 81 -29.12 -39.73 7.25
N LEU A 82 -29.10 -40.45 6.12
CA LEU A 82 -28.41 -40.01 4.90
C LEU A 82 -29.17 -38.91 4.14
N ASP A 83 -30.46 -38.72 4.42
CA ASP A 83 -31.33 -37.78 3.69
C ASP A 83 -31.37 -36.34 4.27
N ASP A 84 -30.81 -36.11 5.46
CA ASP A 84 -30.94 -34.82 6.17
C ASP A 84 -29.62 -34.02 6.27
N PHE A 85 -28.71 -34.18 5.30
CA PHE A 85 -27.59 -33.24 5.12
C PHE A 85 -28.08 -31.93 4.48
N PHE A 86 -28.92 -31.20 5.21
CA PHE A 86 -29.34 -29.88 4.80
C PHE A 86 -28.21 -28.88 5.00
N VAL A 87 -27.85 -28.19 3.91
CA VAL A 87 -26.98 -27.01 3.93
C VAL A 87 -27.52 -26.05 5.00
N THR A 88 -26.68 -25.68 5.96
CA THR A 88 -27.15 -24.77 7.01
C THR A 88 -27.50 -23.41 6.38
N PRO A 89 -28.46 -22.66 6.93
CA PRO A 89 -28.81 -21.33 6.40
C PRO A 89 -27.60 -20.39 6.28
N ASN A 90 -26.60 -20.57 7.15
CA ASN A 90 -25.35 -19.81 7.12
C ASN A 90 -24.42 -20.24 5.96
N GLU A 91 -24.34 -21.54 5.65
CA GLU A 91 -23.60 -22.04 4.49
C GLU A 91 -24.28 -21.62 3.18
N ALA A 92 -25.61 -21.73 3.12
CA ALA A 92 -26.40 -21.25 1.98
C ALA A 92 -26.22 -19.74 1.79
N ALA A 93 -26.21 -18.95 2.88
CA ALA A 93 -25.98 -17.51 2.81
C ALA A 93 -24.61 -17.17 2.18
N LYS A 94 -23.55 -17.96 2.43
CA LYS A 94 -22.25 -17.73 1.79
C LYS A 94 -22.34 -17.82 0.26
N LEU A 95 -23.01 -18.85 -0.26
CA LEU A 95 -23.23 -19.03 -1.70
C LEU A 95 -24.19 -17.98 -2.28
N LEU A 96 -25.26 -17.64 -1.55
CA LEU A 96 -26.23 -16.64 -2.01
C LEU A 96 -25.62 -15.23 -2.07
N ASN A 97 -24.70 -14.90 -1.15
CA ASN A 97 -23.99 -13.62 -1.15
C ASN A 97 -23.06 -13.48 -2.36
N SER A 98 -22.46 -14.57 -2.86
CA SER A 98 -21.68 -14.49 -4.09
C SER A 98 -22.56 -14.31 -5.32
N LEU A 99 -23.73 -14.98 -5.38
CA LEU A 99 -24.73 -14.77 -6.43
C LEU A 99 -25.33 -13.35 -6.40
N LEU A 100 -25.47 -12.75 -5.22
CA LEU A 100 -25.90 -11.36 -5.10
C LEU A 100 -24.94 -10.42 -5.83
N LYS A 101 -23.62 -10.65 -5.77
CA LYS A 101 -22.62 -9.85 -6.50
C LYS A 101 -22.83 -9.92 -8.01
N LEU A 102 -23.19 -11.09 -8.55
CA LEU A 102 -23.50 -11.24 -9.99
C LEU A 102 -24.76 -10.49 -10.36
N ARG A 103 -25.82 -10.56 -9.55
CA ARG A 103 -27.05 -9.79 -9.78
C ARG A 103 -26.79 -8.30 -9.75
N GLN A 104 -25.93 -7.83 -8.86
CA GLN A 104 -25.53 -6.43 -8.78
C GLN A 104 -24.72 -6.00 -10.02
N ALA A 105 -23.83 -6.86 -10.51
CA ALA A 105 -23.09 -6.64 -11.75
C ALA A 105 -24.01 -6.54 -12.99
N CYS A 106 -25.14 -7.27 -13.02
CA CYS A 106 -26.14 -7.11 -14.08
C CYS A 106 -26.84 -5.74 -14.07
N CYS A 107 -26.87 -5.04 -12.93
CA CYS A 107 -27.52 -3.74 -12.81
C CYS A 107 -26.55 -2.62 -13.17
N HIS A 108 -25.41 -2.55 -12.47
CA HIS A 108 -24.36 -1.56 -12.72
C HIS A 108 -23.07 -1.96 -11.98
N PRO A 109 -21.87 -1.80 -12.56
CA PRO A 109 -20.60 -2.22 -11.93
C PRO A 109 -20.30 -1.63 -10.55
N GLN A 110 -20.88 -0.48 -10.20
CA GLN A 110 -20.71 0.15 -8.87
C GLN A 110 -21.66 -0.37 -7.78
N VAL A 111 -22.69 -1.12 -8.15
CA VAL A 111 -23.67 -1.61 -7.18
C VAL A 111 -23.02 -2.71 -6.33
N GLY A 112 -23.13 -2.59 -5.01
CA GLY A 112 -22.66 -3.62 -4.07
C GLY A 112 -21.17 -3.58 -3.71
N SER A 113 -20.48 -2.46 -3.98
CA SER A 113 -19.07 -2.15 -3.61
C SER A 113 -18.04 -3.24 -3.94
N SER A 114 -18.41 -4.20 -4.78
CA SER A 114 -17.63 -5.40 -5.03
C SER A 114 -16.77 -5.19 -6.27
N GLY A 115 -15.62 -4.55 -6.09
CA GLY A 115 -14.58 -4.41 -7.12
C GLY A 115 -14.36 -2.99 -7.64
N LEU A 116 -15.28 -2.06 -7.37
CA LEU A 116 -15.17 -0.63 -7.67
C LEU A 116 -15.54 0.21 -6.45
N ARG A 117 -15.27 1.52 -6.50
CA ARG A 117 -15.65 2.47 -5.44
C ARG A 117 -17.15 2.41 -5.19
N SER A 118 -17.53 2.43 -3.90
CA SER A 118 -18.95 2.48 -3.51
C SER A 118 -19.65 3.67 -4.15
N LEU A 119 -20.92 3.49 -4.49
CA LEU A 119 -21.77 4.54 -5.04
C LEU A 119 -21.72 5.80 -4.15
N GLN A 120 -21.30 6.93 -4.73
CA GLN A 120 -21.37 8.26 -4.11
C GLN A 120 -22.69 8.94 -4.54
N GLN A 121 -22.76 10.27 -4.50
CA GLN A 121 -23.99 11.00 -4.86
C GLN A 121 -24.42 10.80 -6.33
N SER A 122 -23.47 10.51 -7.23
CA SER A 122 -23.73 10.16 -8.63
C SER A 122 -23.02 8.87 -9.03
N PRO A 123 -23.65 8.01 -9.85
CA PRO A 123 -22.96 6.87 -10.45
C PRO A 123 -21.87 7.34 -11.41
N MET A 124 -20.80 6.58 -11.50
CA MET A 124 -19.75 6.74 -12.51
C MET A 124 -20.30 6.41 -13.89
N THR A 125 -19.79 7.11 -14.89
CA THR A 125 -20.08 6.81 -16.29
C THR A 125 -19.35 5.53 -16.74
N MET A 126 -19.78 4.95 -17.87
CA MET A 126 -19.11 3.78 -18.44
C MET A 126 -17.66 4.06 -18.83
N GLU A 127 -17.33 5.30 -19.25
CA GLU A 127 -15.96 5.71 -19.56
C GLU A 127 -15.08 5.76 -18.30
N GLU A 128 -15.59 6.34 -17.22
CA GLU A 128 -14.88 6.35 -15.93
C GLU A 128 -14.68 4.93 -15.39
N ILE A 129 -15.68 4.05 -15.56
CA ILE A 129 -15.57 2.63 -15.20
C ILE A 129 -14.48 1.94 -16.03
N LEU A 130 -14.47 2.16 -17.35
CA LEU A 130 -13.44 1.61 -18.24
C LEU A 130 -12.05 2.02 -17.78
N MET A 131 -11.83 3.31 -17.47
CA MET A 131 -10.54 3.80 -16.97
C MET A 131 -10.12 3.14 -15.66
N VAL A 132 -11.07 2.88 -14.74
CA VAL A 132 -10.75 2.14 -13.51
C VAL A 132 -10.41 0.67 -13.80
N LEU A 133 -11.10 0.02 -14.74
CA LEU A 133 -10.79 -1.36 -15.13
C LEU A 133 -9.42 -1.47 -15.82
N ILE A 134 -9.06 -0.50 -16.67
CA ILE A 134 -7.74 -0.41 -17.29
C ILE A 134 -6.67 -0.23 -16.21
N SER A 135 -6.86 0.73 -15.29
CA SER A 135 -5.93 0.97 -14.18
C SER A 135 -5.75 -0.27 -13.31
N LYS A 136 -6.84 -0.98 -12.99
CA LYS A 136 -6.79 -2.24 -12.24
C LYS A 136 -6.02 -3.32 -12.99
N THR A 137 -6.30 -3.48 -14.29
CA THR A 137 -5.61 -4.46 -15.15
C THR A 137 -4.12 -4.14 -15.27
N LYS A 138 -3.76 -2.85 -15.36
CA LYS A 138 -2.38 -2.39 -15.34
C LYS A 138 -1.66 -2.78 -14.06
N ILE A 139 -2.26 -2.52 -12.89
CA ILE A 139 -1.69 -2.91 -11.59
C ILE A 139 -1.51 -4.44 -11.50
N GLU A 140 -2.47 -5.21 -12.00
CA GLU A 140 -2.38 -6.67 -12.01
C GLU A 140 -1.27 -7.19 -12.92
N GLY A 141 -1.10 -6.57 -14.10
CA GLY A 141 0.01 -6.86 -15.00
C GLY A 141 1.37 -6.48 -14.39
N GLU A 142 1.46 -5.30 -13.75
CA GLU A 142 2.66 -4.89 -13.00
C GLU A 142 2.99 -5.88 -11.87
N GLU A 143 1.98 -6.39 -11.15
CA GLU A 143 2.16 -7.42 -10.11
C GLU A 143 2.56 -8.78 -10.68
N ALA A 144 2.01 -9.19 -11.82
CA ALA A 144 2.43 -10.42 -12.49
C ALA A 144 3.89 -10.33 -12.96
N LEU A 145 4.27 -9.21 -13.59
CA LEU A 145 5.64 -8.93 -14.00
C LEU A 145 6.60 -8.90 -12.79
N ARG A 146 6.20 -8.24 -11.69
CA ARG A 146 6.95 -8.23 -10.43
C ARG A 146 7.22 -9.65 -9.92
N LYS A 147 6.20 -10.51 -9.85
CA LYS A 147 6.37 -11.91 -9.40
C LYS A 147 7.33 -12.69 -10.29
N LEU A 148 7.19 -12.55 -11.60
CA LEU A 148 8.06 -13.21 -12.57
C LEU A 148 9.52 -12.77 -12.42
N VAL A 149 9.77 -11.46 -12.37
CA VAL A 149 11.11 -10.90 -12.21
C VAL A 149 11.71 -11.25 -10.86
N VAL A 150 10.94 -11.23 -9.78
CA VAL A 150 11.40 -11.69 -8.45
C VAL A 150 11.83 -13.15 -8.50
N ALA A 151 11.05 -14.03 -9.14
CA ALA A 151 11.39 -15.44 -9.27
C ALA A 151 12.69 -15.63 -10.08
N LEU A 152 12.83 -14.93 -11.21
CA LEU A 152 14.05 -14.96 -12.03
C LEU A 152 15.28 -14.45 -11.26
N ASN A 153 15.15 -13.33 -10.55
CA ASN A 153 16.21 -12.77 -9.71
C ASN A 153 16.61 -13.74 -8.58
N ALA A 154 15.64 -14.41 -7.96
CA ALA A 154 15.90 -15.41 -6.93
C ALA A 154 16.62 -16.64 -7.50
N LEU A 155 16.19 -17.15 -8.66
CA LEU A 155 16.85 -18.25 -9.35
C LEU A 155 18.28 -17.89 -9.76
N ALA A 156 18.49 -16.67 -10.27
CA ALA A 156 19.82 -16.15 -10.59
C ALA A 156 20.70 -16.06 -9.34
N GLY A 157 20.16 -15.56 -8.23
CA GLY A 157 20.83 -15.55 -6.93
C GLY A 157 21.25 -16.94 -6.44
N ILE A 158 20.38 -17.94 -6.60
CA ILE A 158 20.70 -19.34 -6.29
C ILE A 158 21.82 -19.86 -7.20
N ALA A 159 21.79 -19.52 -8.49
CA ALA A 159 22.85 -19.89 -9.43
C ALA A 159 24.20 -19.28 -9.06
N ILE A 160 24.24 -18.01 -8.60
CA ILE A 160 25.44 -17.38 -8.04
C ILE A 160 25.98 -18.16 -6.84
N ILE A 161 25.11 -18.51 -5.88
CA ILE A 161 25.51 -19.27 -4.68
C ILE A 161 26.08 -20.64 -5.06
N LYS A 162 25.50 -21.29 -6.08
CA LYS A 162 25.99 -22.54 -6.64
C LYS A 162 27.23 -22.40 -7.53
N GLN A 163 27.75 -21.18 -7.72
CA GLN A 163 28.91 -20.86 -8.57
C GLN A 163 28.67 -21.17 -10.07
N ILE A 164 27.41 -21.21 -10.51
CA ILE A 164 27.04 -21.42 -11.92
C ILE A 164 26.71 -20.06 -12.53
N PHE A 165 27.76 -19.30 -12.88
CA PHE A 165 27.61 -17.92 -13.32
C PHE A 165 26.99 -17.76 -14.72
N SER A 166 27.15 -18.74 -15.62
CA SER A 166 26.53 -18.73 -16.95
C SER A 166 25.00 -18.68 -16.88
N ASP A 167 24.44 -19.47 -15.97
CA ASP A 167 23.01 -19.60 -15.79
C ASP A 167 22.46 -18.35 -15.10
N ALA A 168 23.19 -17.81 -14.12
CA ALA A 168 22.86 -16.54 -13.48
C ALA A 168 22.79 -15.37 -14.49
N VAL A 169 23.78 -15.27 -15.40
CA VAL A 169 23.77 -14.25 -16.46
C VAL A 169 22.59 -14.44 -17.40
N SER A 170 22.27 -15.68 -17.77
CA SER A 170 21.15 -15.99 -18.67
C SER A 170 19.82 -15.59 -18.04
N LEU A 171 19.60 -15.92 -16.76
CA LEU A 171 18.39 -15.57 -16.01
C LEU A 171 18.23 -14.05 -15.81
N TYR A 172 19.32 -13.32 -15.52
CA TYR A 172 19.25 -11.86 -15.42
C TYR A 172 19.01 -11.19 -16.77
N LYS A 173 19.58 -11.74 -17.87
CA LYS A 173 19.30 -11.25 -19.23
C LYS A 173 17.84 -11.50 -19.63
N GLU A 174 17.28 -12.64 -19.25
CA GLU A 174 15.86 -12.94 -19.43
C GLU A 174 14.98 -11.95 -18.66
N ALA A 175 15.28 -11.69 -17.38
CA ALA A 175 14.57 -10.70 -16.59
C ALA A 175 14.64 -9.29 -17.20
N LEU A 176 15.79 -8.90 -17.76
CA LEU A 176 15.95 -7.63 -18.45
C LEU A 176 15.16 -7.58 -19.77
N ALA A 177 15.17 -8.67 -20.55
CA ALA A 177 14.41 -8.76 -21.79
C ALA A 177 12.91 -8.59 -21.55
N LEU A 178 12.36 -9.25 -20.52
CA LEU A 178 10.96 -9.07 -20.11
C LEU A 178 10.65 -7.65 -19.69
N THR A 179 11.59 -6.98 -19.01
CA THR A 179 11.41 -5.58 -18.59
C THR A 179 11.34 -4.64 -19.79
N VAL A 180 12.14 -4.89 -20.84
CA VAL A 180 12.12 -4.10 -22.08
C VAL A 180 10.88 -4.40 -22.92
N GLU A 181 10.48 -5.66 -23.00
CA GLU A 181 9.29 -6.09 -23.77
C GLU A 181 8.01 -5.42 -23.26
N TYR A 182 7.84 -5.31 -21.94
CA TYR A 182 6.62 -4.79 -21.32
C TYR A 182 6.71 -3.33 -20.85
N VAL A 183 7.75 -2.57 -21.24
CA VAL A 183 8.01 -1.23 -20.69
C VAL A 183 6.88 -0.21 -20.97
N GLU A 184 6.17 -0.36 -22.09
CA GLU A 184 5.09 0.54 -22.50
C GLU A 184 3.82 0.33 -21.65
N ASP A 185 3.53 -0.93 -21.30
CA ASP A 185 2.29 -1.33 -20.62
C ASP A 185 2.45 -1.41 -19.10
N PHE A 186 3.56 -1.98 -18.62
CA PHE A 186 3.77 -2.32 -17.22
C PHE A 186 5.08 -1.75 -16.68
N ARG A 187 4.98 -1.05 -15.55
CA ARG A 187 6.14 -0.52 -14.85
C ARG A 187 6.69 -1.56 -13.87
N LEU A 188 7.95 -1.94 -14.05
CA LEU A 188 8.67 -2.74 -13.06
C LEU A 188 9.11 -1.86 -11.87
N ASP A 189 9.15 -2.46 -10.68
CA ASP A 189 9.72 -1.82 -9.50
C ASP A 189 11.18 -1.40 -9.74
N PRO A 190 11.54 -0.13 -9.46
CA PRO A 190 12.91 0.35 -9.67
C PRO A 190 13.98 -0.47 -8.94
N LEU A 191 13.66 -0.99 -7.74
CA LEU A 191 14.59 -1.79 -6.93
C LEU A 191 14.90 -3.15 -7.57
N LEU A 192 13.91 -3.78 -8.22
CA LEU A 192 14.12 -5.03 -8.95
C LEU A 192 15.00 -4.78 -10.18
N ASN A 193 14.78 -3.65 -10.85
CA ASN A 193 15.59 -3.25 -11.98
C ASN A 193 17.06 -2.95 -11.57
N ILE A 194 17.25 -2.21 -10.48
CA ILE A 194 18.58 -1.97 -9.88
C ILE A 194 19.26 -3.30 -9.52
N HIS A 195 18.52 -4.27 -8.94
CA HIS A 195 19.07 -5.59 -8.61
C HIS A 195 19.60 -6.33 -9.84
N ILE A 196 18.85 -6.34 -10.96
CA ILE A 196 19.29 -6.98 -12.20
C ILE A 196 20.57 -6.31 -12.71
N HIS A 197 20.56 -4.98 -12.88
CA HIS A 197 21.70 -4.26 -13.44
C HIS A 197 22.96 -4.34 -12.56
N HIS A 198 22.78 -4.26 -11.23
CA HIS A 198 23.89 -4.36 -10.28
C HIS A 198 24.55 -5.75 -10.35
N ASN A 199 23.78 -6.82 -10.18
CA ASN A 199 24.34 -8.16 -10.15
C ASN A 199 24.88 -8.59 -11.52
N LEU A 200 24.22 -8.22 -12.61
CA LEU A 200 24.74 -8.47 -13.95
C LEU A 200 26.07 -7.74 -14.19
N GLY A 201 26.20 -6.49 -13.73
CA GLY A 201 27.44 -5.71 -13.81
C GLY A 201 28.61 -6.29 -12.98
N GLU A 202 28.30 -7.01 -11.90
CA GLU A 202 29.28 -7.72 -11.06
C GLU A 202 29.68 -9.08 -11.63
N ILE A 203 28.75 -9.85 -12.22
CA ILE A 203 29.01 -11.21 -12.71
C ILE A 203 29.64 -11.22 -14.11
N LEU A 204 29.30 -10.25 -14.97
CA LEU A 204 29.76 -10.23 -16.37
C LEU A 204 31.30 -10.21 -16.50
N PRO A 205 32.06 -9.46 -15.67
CA PRO A 205 33.52 -9.57 -15.64
C PRO A 205 34.01 -10.98 -15.23
N VAL A 206 33.43 -11.56 -14.18
CA VAL A 206 33.83 -12.87 -13.63
C VAL A 206 33.67 -14.01 -14.65
N VAL A 207 32.60 -13.99 -15.44
CA VAL A 207 32.36 -14.98 -16.50
C VAL A 207 33.33 -14.83 -17.68
N THR A 208 33.72 -13.60 -17.97
CA THR A 208 34.67 -13.28 -19.05
C THR A 208 36.08 -13.75 -18.66
N ASP A 209 36.47 -13.58 -17.41
CA ASP A 209 37.77 -14.02 -16.88
C ASP A 209 37.87 -15.56 -16.79
N CYS A 210 36.81 -16.26 -16.35
CA CYS A 210 36.77 -17.73 -16.32
C CYS A 210 36.84 -18.40 -17.71
N SER A 211 36.34 -17.73 -18.76
CA SER A 211 36.37 -18.27 -20.13
C SER A 211 37.78 -18.23 -20.76
N LEU A 212 38.66 -17.35 -20.27
CA LEU A 212 40.04 -17.22 -20.74
C LEU A 212 40.96 -18.28 -20.15
N GLU A 213 40.68 -18.77 -18.93
CA GLU A 213 41.49 -19.84 -18.31
C GLU A 213 41.22 -21.24 -18.91
N VAL A 214 40.03 -21.48 -19.46
CA VAL A 214 39.67 -22.82 -20.03
C VAL A 214 40.24 -23.05 -21.44
N SER A 215 40.64 -21.98 -22.16
CA SER A 215 41.18 -22.12 -23.53
C SER A 215 42.67 -22.49 -23.60
N SER A 216 43.40 -22.48 -22.47
CA SER A 216 44.86 -22.71 -22.46
C SER A 216 45.28 -24.16 -22.13
N ASN A 217 44.35 -25.04 -21.73
CA ASN A 217 44.67 -26.44 -21.41
C ASN A 217 43.68 -27.43 -22.07
N GLY A 218 43.97 -27.85 -23.30
CA GLY A 218 43.13 -28.81 -24.00
C GLY A 218 43.69 -29.37 -25.31
N LYS A 219 44.96 -29.81 -25.34
CA LYS A 219 45.46 -30.70 -26.41
C LYS A 219 45.44 -32.16 -25.93
N LYS A 220 44.59 -32.95 -26.60
CA LYS A 220 44.59 -34.42 -26.77
C LYS A 220 44.43 -35.30 -25.52
N LEU A 221 43.32 -36.04 -25.46
CA LEU A 221 43.30 -37.51 -25.60
C LEU A 221 41.86 -38.01 -25.81
N HIS A 222 41.76 -39.06 -26.61
CA HIS A 222 40.58 -39.63 -27.25
C HIS A 222 40.30 -41.01 -26.65
N GLY A 223 39.02 -41.37 -26.42
CA GLY A 223 38.58 -42.77 -26.44
C GLY A 223 37.50 -43.21 -25.43
N SER A 224 36.31 -43.52 -25.97
CA SER A 224 35.36 -44.59 -25.55
C SER A 224 34.58 -44.42 -24.23
N SER A 225 33.31 -44.01 -24.28
CA SER A 225 32.07 -44.85 -24.40
C SER A 225 31.67 -45.59 -23.12
N GLU A 226 30.55 -45.20 -22.49
CA GLU A 226 29.34 -46.02 -22.34
C GLU A 226 28.18 -45.26 -21.65
N LYS A 227 26.96 -45.76 -21.89
CA LYS A 227 25.63 -45.14 -21.82
C LYS A 227 24.99 -45.14 -20.41
N ILE A 228 23.93 -44.33 -20.22
CA ILE A 228 22.59 -44.65 -19.63
C ILE A 228 21.84 -43.32 -19.34
N SER A 229 20.89 -42.92 -20.21
CA SER A 229 19.42 -42.99 -20.07
C SER A 229 18.80 -41.69 -19.50
N GLN A 230 18.32 -40.75 -20.34
CA GLN A 230 16.91 -40.60 -20.78
C GLN A 230 15.85 -40.69 -19.68
N THR A 231 15.29 -39.53 -19.29
CA THR A 231 13.90 -39.45 -18.79
C THR A 231 13.23 -38.18 -19.33
N HIS A 232 11.96 -38.37 -19.67
CA HIS A 232 11.10 -37.59 -20.56
C HIS A 232 10.70 -36.18 -20.10
N ILE A 233 10.59 -35.32 -21.11
CA ILE A 233 9.92 -34.01 -21.16
C ILE A 233 8.39 -34.23 -21.17
N TYR A 234 7.64 -33.46 -20.37
CA TYR A 234 6.25 -33.13 -20.64
C TYR A 234 6.19 -31.68 -21.15
N GLY A 235 5.72 -31.51 -22.39
CA GLY A 235 5.53 -30.23 -23.04
C GLY A 235 4.24 -29.54 -22.60
N VAL A 236 4.28 -28.21 -22.57
CA VAL A 236 3.09 -27.37 -22.63
C VAL A 236 3.23 -26.51 -23.88
N ASP A 237 2.29 -26.73 -24.78
CA ASP A 237 2.12 -26.11 -26.09
C ASP A 237 1.44 -24.74 -25.89
N VAL A 238 2.09 -23.64 -26.28
CA VAL A 238 1.47 -22.31 -26.34
C VAL A 238 1.52 -21.84 -27.78
N SER A 239 0.35 -21.90 -28.40
CA SER A 239 0.11 -21.50 -29.78
C SER A 239 0.24 -19.99 -29.96
N LYS A 240 0.97 -19.62 -31.02
CA LYS A 240 1.09 -18.26 -31.59
C LYS A 240 -0.29 -17.68 -31.92
N GLN A 241 -0.55 -16.43 -31.54
CA GLN A 241 -1.63 -15.62 -32.09
C GLN A 241 -1.08 -14.42 -32.89
N GLN A 242 -1.61 -14.29 -34.11
CA GLN A 242 -1.26 -13.30 -35.12
C GLN A 242 -1.84 -11.91 -34.80
N LYS A 243 -1.03 -10.88 -35.04
CA LYS A 243 -1.38 -9.46 -34.99
C LYS A 243 -2.09 -9.07 -36.29
N LEU A 244 -3.32 -8.55 -36.22
CA LEU A 244 -4.01 -7.89 -37.33
C LEU A 244 -3.93 -6.37 -37.11
N SER A 245 -3.35 -5.68 -38.08
CA SER A 245 -3.22 -4.22 -38.18
C SER A 245 -4.46 -3.62 -38.84
N GLY A 246 -5.01 -2.55 -38.26
CA GLY A 246 -5.96 -1.66 -38.91
C GLY A 246 -5.58 -0.20 -38.61
N GLU A 247 -5.41 0.59 -39.66
CA GLU A 247 -5.16 2.04 -39.63
C GLU A 247 -6.47 2.80 -39.38
N ASP A 248 -6.47 3.85 -38.55
CA ASP A 248 -6.85 5.22 -38.98
C ASP A 248 -6.83 6.29 -37.86
N ASN A 249 -6.05 7.34 -38.16
CA ASN A 249 -6.08 8.79 -37.92
C ASN A 249 -6.94 9.52 -36.85
N SER A 250 -6.24 10.49 -36.20
CA SER A 250 -6.64 11.78 -35.55
C SER A 250 -7.48 11.72 -34.25
N GLU A 251 -7.31 12.56 -33.22
CA GLU A 251 -6.74 13.90 -33.07
C GLU A 251 -6.37 14.17 -31.58
N SER A 252 -5.48 15.14 -31.34
CA SER A 252 -4.78 15.42 -30.08
C SER A 252 -5.62 16.05 -28.96
N ILE A 253 -5.44 15.58 -27.72
CA ILE A 253 -5.64 16.37 -26.49
C ILE A 253 -4.38 16.22 -25.61
N ILE A 254 -3.90 17.36 -25.15
CA ILE A 254 -2.61 17.59 -24.49
C ILE A 254 -2.77 17.26 -23.01
N ASP A 255 -2.04 16.30 -22.47
CA ASP A 255 -1.74 16.24 -21.04
C ASP A 255 -0.32 15.66 -20.82
N ALA A 256 0.44 16.37 -20.00
CA ALA A 256 1.87 16.22 -19.85
C ALA A 256 2.24 15.04 -18.94
N GLU A 257 2.68 13.94 -19.53
CA GLU A 257 3.48 12.91 -18.84
C GLU A 257 4.74 12.58 -19.66
N ASN A 258 5.89 12.68 -18.98
CA ASN A 258 7.22 12.42 -19.52
C ASN A 258 7.38 10.95 -19.94
N SER A 259 7.19 10.69 -21.24
CA SER A 259 7.67 9.48 -21.92
C SER A 259 9.03 9.78 -22.58
N MET A 260 10.02 8.91 -22.36
CA MET A 260 11.34 9.03 -22.97
C MET A 260 11.52 8.02 -24.09
N ASP A 261 11.80 8.56 -25.28
CA ASP A 261 12.39 7.90 -26.44
C ASP A 261 13.71 7.21 -26.07
N LEU A 262 13.80 5.93 -26.37
CA LEU A 262 15.07 5.22 -26.53
C LEU A 262 15.13 4.67 -27.96
N LYS A 263 15.58 5.52 -28.88
CA LYS A 263 16.13 5.09 -30.16
C LYS A 263 17.51 5.68 -30.29
N ASP A 264 18.53 4.84 -30.21
CA ASP A 264 19.82 5.17 -30.80
C ASP A 264 20.54 3.93 -31.36
N GLY A 265 20.92 4.05 -32.63
CA GLY A 265 22.21 3.59 -33.17
C GLY A 265 22.43 2.10 -33.40
N ILE A 266 21.95 1.57 -34.53
CA ILE A 266 22.55 0.40 -35.18
C ILE A 266 23.90 0.80 -35.77
N ILE A 267 25.01 0.20 -35.31
CA ILE A 267 26.28 0.14 -36.06
C ILE A 267 26.92 -1.26 -35.95
N GLN A 268 26.85 -1.95 -37.09
CA GLN A 268 27.87 -2.79 -37.75
C GLN A 268 28.73 -3.78 -36.95
N GLU A 269 28.51 -5.07 -37.26
CA GLU A 269 29.35 -6.19 -36.87
C GLU A 269 30.77 -6.08 -37.43
N GLY A 270 31.76 -6.07 -36.54
CA GLY A 270 33.18 -6.13 -36.84
C GLY A 270 33.95 -6.67 -35.64
N ASN A 271 34.17 -7.99 -35.64
CA ASN A 271 35.22 -8.75 -34.95
C ASN A 271 35.97 -8.11 -33.75
N ASP A 272 35.34 -7.96 -32.57
CA ASP A 272 36.03 -7.77 -31.29
C ASP A 272 35.17 -8.23 -30.09
N LYS A 273 35.25 -9.52 -29.75
CA LYS A 273 34.42 -10.14 -28.69
C LYS A 273 34.80 -9.71 -27.26
N CYS A 274 36.01 -9.21 -27.05
CA CYS A 274 36.50 -8.81 -25.72
C CYS A 274 36.13 -7.36 -25.36
N ASP A 275 36.17 -6.43 -26.32
CA ASP A 275 35.82 -5.03 -26.08
C ASP A 275 34.30 -4.81 -25.95
N ALA A 276 33.48 -5.65 -26.60
CA ALA A 276 32.02 -5.61 -26.48
C ALA A 276 31.52 -5.96 -25.05
N SER A 277 32.17 -6.93 -24.37
CA SER A 277 31.79 -7.36 -23.01
C SER A 277 32.11 -6.28 -21.97
N LEU A 278 33.26 -5.61 -22.11
CA LEU A 278 33.70 -4.55 -21.20
C LEU A 278 32.92 -3.24 -21.41
N SER A 279 32.56 -2.92 -22.66
CA SER A 279 31.67 -1.81 -22.98
C SER A 279 30.25 -2.04 -22.44
N SER A 280 29.74 -3.27 -22.57
CA SER A 280 28.44 -3.67 -22.01
C SER A 280 28.42 -3.68 -20.48
N SER A 281 29.52 -4.01 -19.80
CA SER A 281 29.56 -3.97 -18.32
C SER A 281 29.60 -2.54 -17.79
N ARG A 282 30.31 -1.64 -18.49
CA ARG A 282 30.34 -0.21 -18.15
C ARG A 282 28.98 0.45 -18.36
N SER A 283 28.27 0.13 -19.45
CA SER A 283 26.93 0.67 -19.70
C SER A 283 25.91 0.18 -18.66
N LEU A 284 26.00 -1.07 -18.21
CA LEU A 284 25.13 -1.59 -17.14
C LEU A 284 25.36 -0.87 -15.80
N ARG A 285 26.62 -0.55 -15.47
CA ARG A 285 26.95 0.20 -14.24
C ARG A 285 26.43 1.63 -14.30
N THR A 286 26.55 2.31 -15.45
CA THR A 286 25.99 3.67 -15.61
C THR A 286 24.47 3.65 -15.50
N THR A 287 23.79 2.72 -16.17
CA THR A 287 22.33 2.58 -16.06
C THR A 287 21.89 2.26 -14.62
N CYS A 288 22.66 1.43 -13.90
CA CYS A 288 22.40 1.15 -12.49
C CYS A 288 22.47 2.41 -11.61
N GLU A 289 23.51 3.24 -11.81
CA GLU A 289 23.63 4.50 -11.07
C GLU A 289 22.54 5.51 -11.44
N ASP A 290 22.17 5.61 -12.72
CA ASP A 290 21.05 6.45 -13.15
C ASP A 290 19.72 6.01 -12.50
N LEU A 291 19.49 4.70 -12.42
CA LEU A 291 18.31 4.15 -11.74
C LEU A 291 18.31 4.44 -10.24
N LYS A 292 19.47 4.33 -9.57
CA LYS A 292 19.62 4.70 -8.14
C LYS A 292 19.35 6.18 -7.92
N GLN A 293 19.94 7.06 -8.73
CA GLN A 293 19.72 8.51 -8.65
C GLN A 293 18.25 8.86 -8.89
N LYS A 294 17.63 8.26 -9.90
CA LYS A 294 16.20 8.44 -10.18
C LYS A 294 15.33 7.98 -9.02
N TYR A 295 15.62 6.82 -8.42
CA TYR A 295 14.90 6.34 -7.24
C TYR A 295 15.04 7.30 -6.04
N LEU A 296 16.26 7.76 -5.76
CA LEU A 296 16.53 8.67 -4.65
C LEU A 296 15.98 10.10 -4.85
N SER A 297 15.85 10.56 -6.10
CA SER A 297 15.35 11.90 -6.43
C SER A 297 13.96 12.22 -5.87
N VAL A 298 13.09 11.21 -5.75
CA VAL A 298 11.74 11.37 -5.19
C VAL A 298 11.82 11.68 -3.69
N PHE A 299 12.79 11.08 -2.99
CA PHE A 299 13.01 11.31 -1.56
C PHE A 299 13.74 12.63 -1.32
N ILE A 300 14.75 12.93 -2.14
CA ILE A 300 15.49 14.20 -2.07
C ILE A 300 14.56 15.39 -2.34
N SER A 301 13.66 15.30 -3.31
CA SER A 301 12.69 16.38 -3.58
C SER A 301 11.72 16.58 -2.42
N LYS A 302 11.17 15.51 -1.83
CA LYS A 302 10.33 15.59 -0.63
C LYS A 302 11.08 16.20 0.57
N LEU A 303 12.34 15.81 0.76
CA LEU A 303 13.19 16.37 1.81
C LEU A 303 13.40 17.87 1.61
N SER A 304 13.73 18.30 0.38
CA SER A 304 13.91 19.72 0.05
C SER A 304 12.65 20.54 0.35
N VAL A 305 11.46 20.03 -0.01
CA VAL A 305 10.19 20.70 0.30
C VAL A 305 9.99 20.85 1.80
N ALA A 306 10.19 19.77 2.56
CA ALA A 306 10.06 19.79 4.02
C ALA A 306 11.07 20.75 4.68
N GLN A 307 12.31 20.78 4.20
CA GLN A 307 13.34 21.71 4.68
C GLN A 307 12.95 23.17 4.41
N ASP A 308 12.38 23.47 3.24
CA ASP A 308 11.95 24.83 2.90
C ASP A 308 10.75 25.28 3.74
N GLU A 309 9.78 24.41 3.99
CA GLU A 309 8.65 24.67 4.89
C GLU A 309 9.12 24.90 6.34
N PHE A 310 10.07 24.09 6.81
CA PHE A 310 10.69 24.26 8.11
C PHE A 310 11.43 25.61 8.20
N LYS A 311 12.30 25.94 7.23
CA LYS A 311 13.06 27.19 7.20
C LYS A 311 12.13 28.41 7.24
N LYS A 312 11.05 28.41 6.45
CA LYS A 312 10.04 29.49 6.45
C LYS A 312 9.43 29.68 7.84
N SER A 313 8.95 28.59 8.43
CA SER A 313 8.32 28.61 9.76
C SER A 313 9.30 29.02 10.87
N TYR A 314 10.53 28.52 10.80
CA TYR A 314 11.60 28.83 11.73
C TYR A 314 11.97 30.31 11.70
N ILE A 315 12.14 30.90 10.50
CA ILE A 315 12.45 32.33 10.33
C ILE A 315 11.32 33.20 10.89
N LEU A 316 10.05 32.87 10.61
CA LEU A 316 8.90 33.61 11.14
C LEU A 316 8.90 33.63 12.68
N VAL A 317 9.15 32.48 13.30
CA VAL A 317 9.21 32.36 14.76
C VAL A 317 10.41 33.13 15.32
N CYS A 318 11.59 33.02 14.70
CA CYS A 318 12.78 33.77 15.11
C CYS A 318 12.58 35.29 15.00
N ASN A 319 11.90 35.77 13.96
CA ASN A 319 11.56 37.18 13.80
C ASN A 319 10.60 37.63 14.91
N ALA A 320 9.53 36.87 15.17
CA ALA A 320 8.60 37.17 16.26
C ALA A 320 9.29 37.21 17.65
N PHE A 321 10.28 36.34 17.90
CA PHE A 321 11.08 36.40 19.13
C PHE A 321 12.03 37.61 19.17
N ARG A 322 12.58 38.02 18.03
CA ARG A 322 13.45 39.21 17.93
C ARG A 322 12.65 40.48 18.20
N ASP A 323 11.49 40.64 17.56
CA ASP A 323 10.59 41.78 17.72
C ASP A 323 10.09 41.91 19.17
N LYS A 324 9.92 40.77 19.89
CA LYS A 324 9.52 40.75 21.31
C LYS A 324 10.66 41.05 22.28
N LYS A 325 11.92 40.79 21.94
CA LYS A 325 13.06 41.14 22.82
C LYS A 325 13.20 42.65 23.01
N ASP A 326 12.69 43.44 22.08
CA ASP A 326 12.66 44.90 22.17
C ASP A 326 11.54 45.41 23.10
N GLN A 327 10.61 44.54 23.51
CA GLN A 327 9.53 44.81 24.46
C GLN A 327 9.77 44.02 25.76
N HIS A 328 10.45 44.63 26.73
CA HIS A 328 10.80 43.99 28.01
C HIS A 328 9.61 43.64 28.94
N THR A 329 8.37 43.80 28.51
CA THR A 329 7.18 43.58 29.34
C THR A 329 6.60 42.19 29.14
N ILE A 330 6.80 41.33 30.14
CA ILE A 330 6.14 40.01 30.21
C ILE A 330 4.72 40.24 30.72
N TRP A 331 3.79 40.45 29.80
CA TRP A 331 2.41 40.88 30.08
C TRP A 331 1.70 40.08 31.19
N TRP A 332 1.93 38.76 31.25
CA TRP A 332 1.26 37.89 32.22
C TRP A 332 1.83 38.06 33.63
N LEU A 333 3.12 38.38 33.77
CA LEU A 333 3.73 38.69 35.06
C LEU A 333 3.18 40.01 35.61
N ASP A 334 3.07 41.03 34.75
CA ASP A 334 2.51 42.33 35.12
C ASP A 334 1.03 42.21 35.51
N ALA A 335 0.25 41.46 34.73
CA ALA A 335 -1.15 41.18 35.03
C ALA A 335 -1.33 40.44 36.37
N LEU A 336 -0.51 39.42 36.64
CA LEU A 336 -0.55 38.70 37.91
C LEU A 336 -0.01 39.56 39.08
N HIS A 337 0.88 40.51 38.84
CA HIS A 337 1.33 41.47 39.86
C HIS A 337 0.22 42.45 40.24
N HIS A 338 -0.54 42.97 39.28
CA HIS A 338 -1.73 43.77 39.56
C HIS A 338 -2.83 42.96 40.25
N ALA A 339 -3.00 41.69 39.88
CA ALA A 339 -3.96 40.80 40.52
C ALA A 339 -3.66 40.53 42.00
N GLU A 340 -2.37 40.47 42.36
CA GLU A 340 -1.89 40.24 43.73
C GLU A 340 -2.18 41.41 44.68
N GLN A 341 -2.35 42.63 44.14
CA GLN A 341 -2.65 43.83 44.93
C GLN A 341 -4.08 43.86 45.49
N ASN A 342 -5.01 43.08 44.92
CA ASN A 342 -6.40 43.01 45.35
C ASN A 342 -6.79 41.58 45.71
N LYS A 343 -7.03 41.32 46.99
CA LYS A 343 -7.34 39.98 47.52
C LYS A 343 -8.64 39.38 46.96
N ASP A 344 -9.65 40.19 46.73
CA ASP A 344 -10.93 39.70 46.20
C ASP A 344 -10.76 39.28 44.72
N PHE A 345 -9.98 40.06 43.98
CA PHE A 345 -9.64 39.76 42.59
C PHE A 345 -8.73 38.54 42.45
N SER A 346 -7.74 38.37 43.34
CA SER A 346 -6.86 37.20 43.31
C SER A 346 -7.61 35.89 43.56
N ASN A 347 -8.58 35.90 44.49
CA ASN A 347 -9.39 34.72 44.80
C ASN A 347 -10.34 34.38 43.64
N GLU A 348 -10.95 35.39 43.02
CA GLU A 348 -11.81 35.20 41.85
C GLU A 348 -11.02 34.72 40.61
N LEU A 349 -9.79 35.22 40.42
CA LEU A 349 -8.91 34.77 39.35
C LEU A 349 -8.50 33.31 39.52
N ILE A 350 -8.08 32.90 40.72
CA ILE A 350 -7.73 31.51 41.03
C ILE A 350 -8.95 30.61 40.80
N ARG A 351 -10.14 31.00 41.29
CA ARG A 351 -11.39 30.26 41.07
C ARG A 351 -11.68 30.05 39.58
N LYS A 352 -11.54 31.10 38.76
CA LYS A 352 -11.75 31.00 37.31
C LYS A 352 -10.73 30.11 36.61
N ILE A 353 -9.46 30.15 37.03
CA ILE A 353 -8.42 29.27 36.49
C ILE A 353 -8.69 27.82 36.89
N GLU A 354 -9.07 27.57 38.14
CA GLU A 354 -9.46 26.24 38.62
C GLU A 354 -10.67 25.70 37.87
N GLU A 355 -11.69 26.53 37.60
CA GLU A 355 -12.86 26.17 36.80
C GLU A 355 -12.51 25.87 35.33
N ALA A 356 -11.61 26.66 34.73
CA ALA A 356 -11.14 26.42 33.36
C ALA A 356 -10.34 25.12 33.22
N VAL A 357 -9.42 24.86 34.16
CA VAL A 357 -8.60 23.64 34.20
C VAL A 357 -9.45 22.40 34.52
N SER A 358 -10.43 22.54 35.42
CA SER A 358 -11.34 21.44 35.80
C SER A 358 -12.41 21.16 34.73
N GLY A 359 -12.91 22.19 34.05
CA GLY A 359 -13.89 22.06 32.96
C GLY A 359 -13.33 21.45 31.68
N SER A 360 -12.01 21.52 31.47
CA SER A 360 -11.35 20.93 30.31
C SER A 360 -11.08 19.42 30.46
N LEU A 361 -10.89 18.90 31.68
CA LEU A 361 -10.49 17.51 31.93
C LEU A 361 -11.31 16.88 33.08
N ASN A 362 -12.30 16.05 32.75
CA ASN A 362 -13.04 15.19 33.69
C ASN A 362 -12.18 13.99 34.17
N ASN A 363 -10.95 14.21 34.66
CA ASN A 363 -10.02 13.15 35.07
C ASN A 363 -9.33 13.48 36.42
N SER A 364 -9.00 12.46 37.23
CA SER A 364 -8.33 12.57 38.54
C SER A 364 -6.94 13.26 38.55
N ARG A 365 -6.41 13.65 37.38
CA ARG A 365 -5.20 14.47 37.23
C ARG A 365 -5.48 15.98 37.30
N SER A 366 -6.69 16.44 36.94
CA SER A 366 -7.06 17.87 36.99
C SER A 366 -7.13 18.40 38.42
N SER A 367 -7.62 17.58 39.35
CA SER A 367 -7.66 17.89 40.79
C SER A 367 -6.27 18.03 41.42
N LYS A 368 -5.26 17.29 40.93
CA LYS A 368 -3.86 17.45 41.38
C LYS A 368 -3.25 18.75 40.85
N ILE A 369 -3.53 19.10 39.59
CA ILE A 369 -3.01 20.32 38.97
C ILE A 369 -3.65 21.57 39.59
N ALA A 370 -4.97 21.57 39.80
CA ALA A 370 -5.69 22.64 40.49
C ALA A 370 -5.16 22.88 41.92
N SER A 371 -4.86 21.80 42.66
CA SER A 371 -4.32 21.89 44.03
C SER A 371 -2.93 22.56 44.13
N CYS A 372 -2.21 22.71 43.02
CA CYS A 372 -0.91 23.37 42.96
C CYS A 372 -0.98 24.91 42.91
N PHE A 373 -2.16 25.51 42.71
CA PHE A 373 -2.32 26.96 42.45
C PHE A 373 -3.01 27.73 43.59
N GLN A 374 -2.68 27.42 44.84
CA GLN A 374 -3.35 28.00 46.02
C GLN A 374 -3.09 29.51 46.22
N THR A 375 -2.09 30.08 45.53
CA THR A 375 -1.78 31.51 45.59
C THR A 375 -1.33 32.03 44.22
N VAL A 376 -1.51 33.34 43.98
CA VAL A 376 -1.04 34.02 42.77
C VAL A 376 0.48 33.89 42.62
N THR A 377 1.22 33.89 43.73
CA THR A 377 2.67 33.66 43.74
C THR A 377 3.01 32.24 43.29
N ALA A 378 2.31 31.21 43.76
CA ALA A 378 2.49 29.83 43.31
C ALA A 378 2.17 29.66 41.81
N LEU A 379 1.13 30.33 41.34
CA LEU A 379 0.77 30.39 39.92
C LEU A 379 1.87 31.03 39.07
N LYS A 380 2.47 32.14 39.50
CA LYS A 380 3.62 32.77 38.81
C LYS A 380 4.80 31.80 38.66
N TYR A 381 5.18 31.13 39.76
CA TYR A 381 6.29 30.16 39.72
C TYR A 381 5.98 28.97 38.82
N HIS A 382 4.75 28.47 38.84
CA HIS A 382 4.36 27.32 38.02
C HIS A 382 4.32 27.67 36.53
N ILE A 383 3.70 28.80 36.15
CA ILE A 383 3.70 29.29 34.77
C ILE A 383 5.14 29.49 34.28
N GLN A 384 5.99 30.18 35.06
CA GLN A 384 7.39 30.37 34.72
C GLN A 384 8.11 29.03 34.52
N THR A 385 7.98 28.11 35.47
CA THR A 385 8.62 26.78 35.40
C THR A 385 8.17 26.00 34.17
N ARG A 386 6.88 26.05 33.82
CA ARG A 386 6.33 25.37 32.65
C ARG A 386 6.77 26.02 31.33
N LEU A 387 6.85 27.34 31.28
CA LEU A 387 7.39 28.07 30.13
C LEU A 387 8.89 27.78 29.95
N ASP A 388 9.66 27.75 31.03
CA ASP A 388 11.09 27.39 31.00
C ASP A 388 11.29 25.95 30.54
N GLN A 389 10.46 25.00 31.01
CA GLN A 389 10.46 23.61 30.55
C GLN A 389 10.08 23.50 29.06
N LEU A 390 9.11 24.29 28.60
CA LEU A 390 8.72 24.34 27.19
C LEU A 390 9.84 24.90 26.31
N GLU A 391 10.51 25.97 26.75
CA GLU A 391 11.63 26.56 26.05
C GLU A 391 12.83 25.60 26.00
N ALA A 392 13.16 24.97 27.14
CA ALA A 392 14.25 23.99 27.21
C ALA A 392 14.00 22.77 26.31
N SER A 393 12.78 22.20 26.35
CA SER A 393 12.41 21.07 25.48
C SER A 393 12.41 21.45 24.01
N ARG A 394 11.89 22.64 23.65
CA ARG A 394 11.96 23.18 22.30
C ARG A 394 13.41 23.33 21.86
N LYS A 395 14.27 23.92 22.68
CA LYS A 395 15.68 24.14 22.35
C LYS A 395 16.40 22.82 22.09
N MET A 396 16.25 21.84 22.98
CA MET A 396 16.85 20.51 22.82
C MET A 396 16.40 19.82 21.52
N LEU A 397 15.09 19.89 21.21
CA LEU A 397 14.54 19.34 19.98
C LEU A 397 15.08 20.05 18.73
N MET A 398 15.13 21.38 18.74
CA MET A 398 15.61 22.18 17.61
C MET A 398 17.11 21.98 17.37
N ASP A 399 17.92 21.99 18.43
CA ASP A 399 19.37 21.76 18.33
C ASP A 399 19.64 20.39 17.71
N ARG A 400 18.91 19.36 18.14
CA ARG A 400 19.06 17.99 17.60
C ARG A 400 18.57 17.88 16.15
N LEU A 401 17.45 18.53 15.80
CA LEU A 401 16.92 18.52 14.44
C LEU A 401 17.87 19.21 13.45
N LEU A 402 18.46 20.34 13.85
CA LEU A 402 19.43 21.07 13.03
C LEU A 402 20.76 20.32 12.87
N GLU A 403 21.19 19.58 13.88
CA GLU A 403 22.37 18.71 13.78
C GLU A 403 22.16 17.60 12.75
N ILE A 404 20.97 17.01 12.73
CA ILE A 404 20.61 15.94 11.80
C ILE A 404 20.43 16.48 10.39
N ASP A 405 19.82 17.66 10.22
CA ASP A 405 19.66 18.30 8.91
C ASP A 405 21.00 18.49 8.18
N GLN A 406 22.09 18.77 8.92
CA GLN A 406 23.44 18.90 8.35
C GLN A 406 23.99 17.60 7.75
N THR A 407 23.54 16.44 8.22
CA THR A 407 24.02 15.13 7.77
C THR A 407 23.02 14.40 6.87
N MET A 408 21.84 14.96 6.59
CA MET A 408 20.79 14.30 5.81
C MET A 408 21.15 14.08 4.34
N ASP A 409 21.91 14.99 3.72
CA ASP A 409 22.36 14.83 2.32
C ASP A 409 23.34 13.66 2.14
N LYS A 410 24.11 13.35 3.19
CA LYS A 410 25.06 12.22 3.26
C LYS A 410 25.08 11.66 4.69
N PRO A 411 24.16 10.75 5.03
CA PRO A 411 24.09 10.18 6.36
C PRO A 411 25.37 9.44 6.70
N LYS A 412 25.77 9.48 7.97
CA LYS A 412 26.92 8.72 8.45
C LYS A 412 26.59 7.24 8.41
N GLU A 413 27.54 6.40 8.00
CA GLU A 413 27.36 4.94 7.94
C GLU A 413 26.94 4.36 9.31
N GLU A 414 27.47 4.93 10.39
CA GLU A 414 27.11 4.59 11.77
C GLU A 414 25.62 4.81 12.07
N ASP A 415 25.02 5.87 11.52
CA ASP A 415 23.61 6.19 11.72
C ASP A 415 22.72 5.25 10.88
N ILE A 416 23.16 4.89 9.67
CA ILE A 416 22.49 3.90 8.81
C ILE A 416 22.45 2.53 9.52
N GLU A 417 23.58 2.09 10.06
CA GLU A 417 23.67 0.79 10.74
C GLU A 417 22.86 0.77 12.05
N ARG A 418 22.80 1.92 12.75
CA ARG A 418 21.96 2.10 13.95
C ARG A 418 20.47 1.99 13.62
N VAL A 419 20.03 2.56 12.49
CA VAL A 419 18.65 2.41 12.01
C VAL A 419 18.35 0.95 11.68
N ARG A 420 19.29 0.25 11.02
CA ARG A 420 19.15 -1.15 10.64
C ARG A 420 18.94 -2.08 11.82
N HIS A 421 19.63 -1.86 12.95
CA HIS A 421 19.56 -2.72 14.14
C HIS A 421 18.72 -2.15 15.29
N CYS A 422 17.93 -1.09 15.03
CA CYS A 422 17.17 -0.42 16.07
C CYS A 422 16.13 -1.35 16.72
N ARG A 423 16.20 -1.49 18.05
CA ARG A 423 15.24 -2.27 18.86
C ARG A 423 13.78 -1.81 18.83
N ILE A 424 13.52 -0.58 18.37
CA ILE A 424 12.16 -0.02 18.26
C ILE A 424 11.62 -0.18 16.83
N CYS A 425 12.46 0.02 15.81
CA CYS A 425 12.05 -0.09 14.40
C CYS A 425 11.95 -1.54 13.92
N GLN A 426 12.79 -2.43 14.45
CA GLN A 426 12.86 -3.83 14.03
C GLN A 426 12.28 -4.75 15.08
N SER A 427 11.55 -5.78 14.64
CA SER A 427 10.94 -6.80 15.53
C SER A 427 11.97 -7.67 16.26
N ILE A 428 13.20 -7.76 15.75
CA ILE A 428 14.30 -8.59 16.28
C ILE A 428 15.54 -7.73 16.62
N GLY A 429 15.40 -6.39 16.69
CA GLY A 429 16.55 -5.51 16.93
C GLY A 429 17.09 -5.64 18.36
N ASP A 430 18.36 -6.01 18.51
CA ASP A 430 19.12 -5.99 19.77
C ASP A 430 20.00 -4.73 19.92
N GLY A 431 20.01 -3.87 18.90
CA GLY A 431 20.83 -2.67 18.83
C GLY A 431 20.28 -1.46 19.60
N PRO A 432 21.09 -0.40 19.72
CA PRO A 432 20.69 0.84 20.36
C PRO A 432 19.56 1.55 19.59
N VAL A 433 18.89 2.49 20.25
CA VAL A 433 17.81 3.29 19.64
C VAL A 433 18.40 4.13 18.51
N CYS A 434 17.74 4.15 17.34
CA CYS A 434 18.19 4.96 16.22
C CYS A 434 17.87 6.45 16.41
N VAL A 435 18.53 7.27 15.61
CA VAL A 435 18.39 8.73 15.62
C VAL A 435 16.93 9.17 15.43
N HIS A 436 16.14 8.47 14.61
CA HIS A 436 14.73 8.78 14.40
C HIS A 436 13.86 8.51 15.63
N CYS A 437 14.07 7.39 16.31
CA CYS A 437 13.34 7.07 17.54
C CYS A 437 13.75 7.96 18.71
N GLU A 438 15.02 8.35 18.79
CA GLU A 438 15.47 9.37 19.74
C GLU A 438 14.76 10.71 19.51
N LEU A 439 14.69 11.16 18.25
CA LEU A 439 13.94 12.35 17.88
C LEU A 439 12.45 12.23 18.21
N ASP A 440 11.83 11.08 17.94
CA ASP A 440 10.41 10.86 18.23
C ASP A 440 10.10 10.99 19.74
N GLU A 441 10.99 10.51 20.60
CA GLU A 441 10.87 10.72 22.05
C GLU A 441 11.02 12.21 22.43
N LEU A 442 11.95 12.95 21.80
CA LEU A 442 12.05 14.40 22.02
C LEU A 442 10.79 15.14 21.56
N PHE A 443 10.21 14.74 20.42
CA PHE A 443 8.93 15.26 19.96
C PHE A 443 7.82 14.97 20.98
N LYS A 444 7.70 13.74 21.49
CA LYS A 444 6.70 13.39 22.52
C LYS A 444 6.87 14.22 23.79
N VAL A 445 8.10 14.43 24.26
CA VAL A 445 8.38 15.27 25.44
C VAL A 445 7.96 16.72 25.16
N HIS A 446 8.30 17.27 24.00
CA HIS A 446 7.91 18.63 23.62
C HIS A 446 6.38 18.76 23.48
N TYR A 447 5.72 17.82 22.81
CA TYR A 447 4.26 17.80 22.67
C TYR A 447 3.58 17.70 24.04
N SER A 448 3.99 16.76 24.90
CA SER A 448 3.43 16.64 26.25
C SER A 448 3.58 17.94 27.04
N THR A 449 4.74 18.61 26.92
CA THR A 449 4.98 19.89 27.61
C THR A 449 4.14 21.01 26.99
N SER A 450 4.05 21.08 25.67
CA SER A 450 3.27 22.07 24.93
C SER A 450 1.77 21.93 25.22
N TYR A 451 1.22 20.72 25.12
CA TYR A 451 -0.17 20.45 25.51
C TYR A 451 -0.40 20.83 26.98
N SER A 452 0.50 20.50 27.90
CA SER A 452 0.35 20.91 29.29
C SER A 452 0.34 22.42 29.51
N VAL A 453 0.98 23.20 28.63
CA VAL A 453 1.02 24.67 28.69
C VAL A 453 -0.18 25.30 27.99
N PHE A 454 -0.69 24.72 26.89
CA PHE A 454 -1.87 25.23 26.18
C PHE A 454 -3.20 24.99 26.92
N TYR A 455 -3.23 24.02 27.83
CA TYR A 455 -4.39 23.75 28.69
C TYR A 455 -4.32 24.46 30.06
N LEU A 456 -3.30 25.28 30.30
CA LEU A 456 -3.20 26.24 31.41
C LEU A 456 -3.51 27.65 30.89
#